data_AF-A0A925C3G6-F1
#
_entry.id   AF-A0A925C3G6-F1
#
_cell.length_a   1.000
_cell.length_b   1.000
_cell.length_c   1.000
_cell.angle_alpha   90.00
_cell.angle_beta   90.00
_cell.angle_gamma   90.00
#
_symmetry.space_group_name_H-M   'P 1'
#
loop_
_entity.id
_entity.type
_entity.pdbx_description
1 polymer ?
#
loop_
_entity_poly.entity_id
_entity_poly.type
_entity_poly.pdbx_seq_one_letter_code
_entity_poly.pdbx_strand_id
1 'polypeptide(L)'
;MPDDLEMRRRRAAYRASHRGTKEMDIILGRYAEARLAGMHDDELNAFERLLALPDPTLTLWFSRGAAAADAGEFAEVIDALRAHHGLPPVPEGVESQ
;
A
#
# COMPACT_ATOMS: atom_id res chain seq x y z
N MET A 1 5.95 -14.65 24.27
CA MET A 1 5.63 -13.21 24.11
C MET A 1 4.80 -13.11 22.85
N PRO A 2 3.66 -12.38 22.82
CA PRO A 2 2.91 -12.22 21.58
C PRO A 2 3.89 -11.75 20.51
N ASP A 3 3.93 -12.52 19.43
CA ASP A 3 4.99 -12.52 18.42
C ASP A 3 5.26 -11.09 17.94
N ASP A 4 6.52 -10.62 17.95
CA ASP A 4 6.91 -9.26 17.55
C ASP A 4 6.29 -8.86 16.20
N LEU A 5 6.09 -9.85 15.33
CA LEU A 5 5.41 -9.71 14.04
C LEU A 5 3.94 -9.30 14.17
N GLU A 6 3.17 -9.90 15.10
CA GLU A 6 1.76 -9.55 15.32
C GLU A 6 1.63 -8.11 15.84
N MET A 7 2.54 -7.68 16.72
CA MET A 7 2.59 -6.29 17.16
C MET A 7 2.92 -5.33 16.03
N ARG A 8 3.91 -5.65 15.18
CA ARG A 8 4.26 -4.83 14.00
C ARG A 8 3.08 -4.76 13.02
N ARG A 9 2.38 -5.87 12.76
CA ARG A 9 1.19 -5.92 11.92
C ARG A 9 0.10 -5.00 12.44
N ARG A 10 -0.19 -5.05 13.75
CA ARG A 10 -1.21 -4.19 14.37
C ARG A 10 -0.85 -2.71 14.29
N ARG A 11 0.43 -2.34 14.46
CA ARG A 11 0.89 -0.95 14.28
C ARG A 11 0.77 -0.50 12.82
N ALA A 12 1.12 -1.37 11.87
CA ALA A 12 0.98 -1.08 10.45
C ALA A 12 -0.50 -0.87 10.05
N ALA A 13 -1.41 -1.73 10.53
CA ALA A 13 -2.86 -1.57 10.32
C ALA A 13 -3.38 -0.23 10.87
N TYR A 14 -2.93 0.14 12.07
CA TYR A 14 -3.31 1.40 12.70
C TYR A 14 -2.84 2.60 11.87
N ARG A 15 -1.58 2.61 11.43
CA ARG A 15 -1.02 3.66 10.56
C ARG A 15 -1.70 3.72 9.19
N ALA A 16 -2.08 2.58 8.62
CA ALA A 16 -2.82 2.49 7.37
C ALA A 16 -4.22 3.11 7.47
N SER A 17 -4.83 3.03 8.67
CA SER A 17 -6.17 3.55 8.99
C SER A 17 -6.14 4.84 9.84
N HIS A 18 -5.01 5.54 9.87
CA HIS A 18 -4.87 6.87 10.48
C HIS A 18 -4.09 7.78 9.54
N ARG A 19 -4.61 7.95 8.32
CA ARG A 19 -3.98 8.76 7.25
C ARG A 19 -4.56 10.17 7.19
N GLY A 20 -3.86 11.09 6.51
CA GLY A 20 -4.30 12.48 6.37
C GLY A 20 -5.56 12.65 5.52
N THR A 21 -5.89 11.66 4.68
CA THR A 21 -7.08 11.68 3.82
C THR A 21 -7.96 10.45 4.05
N LYS A 22 -9.28 10.67 4.13
CA LYS A 22 -10.27 9.60 4.34
C LYS A 22 -10.26 8.55 3.24
N GLU A 23 -9.93 8.93 2.01
CA GLU A 23 -9.82 8.01 0.89
C GLU A 23 -8.65 7.04 1.08
N MET A 24 -7.48 7.56 1.44
CA MET A 24 -6.29 6.73 1.64
C MET A 24 -6.42 5.84 2.88
N ASP A 25 -7.14 6.32 3.90
CA ASP A 25 -7.53 5.57 5.07
C ASP A 25 -8.32 4.29 4.73
N ILE A 26 -9.35 4.44 3.89
CA ILE A 26 -10.21 3.31 3.48
C ILE A 26 -9.45 2.36 2.56
N ILE A 27 -8.67 2.91 1.63
CA ILE A 27 -7.91 2.14 0.64
C ILE A 27 -6.84 1.29 1.33
N LEU A 28 -5.97 1.92 2.12
CA LEU A 28 -4.90 1.22 2.83
C LEU A 28 -5.43 0.38 3.98
N GLY A 29 -6.42 0.86 4.72
CA GLY A 29 -7.02 0.14 5.84
C GLY A 29 -7.59 -1.21 5.40
N ARG A 30 -8.40 -1.25 4.34
CA ARG A 30 -8.96 -2.52 3.83
C ARG A 30 -7.89 -3.49 3.34
N TYR A 31 -6.90 -2.99 2.60
CA TYR A 31 -5.78 -3.80 2.14
C TYR A 31 -4.97 -4.36 3.31
N ALA A 32 -4.68 -3.52 4.30
CA ALA A 32 -3.97 -3.87 5.51
C ALA A 32 -4.72 -4.98 6.27
N GLU A 33 -6.02 -4.83 6.52
CA GLU A 33 -6.82 -5.85 7.21
C GLU A 33 -6.82 -7.20 6.47
N ALA A 34 -6.86 -7.18 5.13
CA ALA A 34 -6.89 -8.40 4.33
C ALA A 34 -5.52 -9.09 4.18
N ARG A 35 -4.42 -8.32 4.08
CA ARG A 35 -3.09 -8.84 3.76
C ARG A 35 -2.17 -8.97 4.98
N LEU A 36 -2.28 -8.10 5.99
CA LEU A 36 -1.36 -8.10 7.14
C LEU A 36 -1.34 -9.42 7.89
N ALA A 37 -2.44 -10.15 7.94
CA ALA A 37 -2.49 -11.46 8.60
C ALA A 37 -1.55 -12.50 7.94
N GLY A 38 -1.32 -12.37 6.63
CA GLY A 38 -0.46 -13.27 5.84
C GLY A 38 0.93 -12.73 5.52
N MET A 39 1.20 -11.44 5.75
CA MET A 39 2.50 -10.82 5.46
C MET A 39 3.61 -11.37 6.35
N HIS A 40 4.70 -11.82 5.74
CA HIS A 40 5.95 -12.16 6.44
C HIS A 40 6.75 -10.90 6.79
N ASP A 41 7.86 -11.06 7.51
CA ASP A 41 8.67 -9.93 8.03
C ASP A 41 9.11 -8.96 6.92
N ASP A 42 9.54 -9.50 5.78
CA ASP A 42 10.02 -8.70 4.64
C ASP A 42 8.90 -7.87 3.99
N GLU A 43 7.75 -8.50 3.72
CA GLU A 43 6.57 -7.79 3.19
C GLU A 43 6.06 -6.73 4.16
N LEU A 44 6.06 -7.04 5.46
CA LEU A 44 5.67 -6.08 6.48
C LEU A 44 6.64 -4.90 6.52
N ASN A 45 7.93 -5.14 6.35
CA ASN A 45 8.95 -4.09 6.29
C ASN A 45 8.73 -3.16 5.07
N ALA A 46 8.49 -3.73 3.89
CA ALA A 46 8.14 -2.97 2.69
C ALA A 46 6.86 -2.16 2.90
N PHE A 47 5.83 -2.74 3.52
CA PHE A 47 4.58 -2.05 3.83
C PHE A 47 4.77 -0.92 4.86
N GLU A 48 5.58 -1.13 5.89
CA GLU A 48 5.93 -0.08 6.86
C GLU A 48 6.67 1.10 6.20
N ARG A 49 7.56 0.81 5.25
CA ARG A 49 8.25 1.85 4.45
C ARG A 49 7.27 2.58 3.51
N LEU A 50 6.32 1.87 2.91
CA LEU A 50 5.23 2.49 2.14
C LEU A 50 4.40 3.44 3.02
N LEU A 51 4.05 3.01 4.23
CA LEU A 51 3.29 3.83 5.17
C LEU A 51 4.05 5.08 5.64
N ALA A 52 5.38 5.10 5.56
CA ALA A 52 6.18 6.28 5.84
C ALA A 52 6.11 7.36 4.74
N LEU A 53 5.57 7.02 3.55
CA LEU A 53 5.40 7.97 2.45
C LEU A 53 4.20 8.90 2.68
N PRO A 54 4.26 10.14 2.16
CA PRO A 54 3.16 11.09 2.27
C PRO A 54 1.94 10.65 1.43
N ASP A 55 0.75 10.98 1.93
CA ASP A 55 -0.53 10.68 1.27
C ASP A 55 -0.59 11.06 -0.23
N PRO A 56 -0.18 12.27 -0.67
CA PRO A 56 -0.19 12.62 -2.09
C PRO A 56 0.65 11.68 -2.97
N THR A 57 1.76 11.14 -2.47
CA THR A 57 2.56 10.14 -3.20
C THR A 57 1.79 8.83 -3.33
N LEU A 58 1.17 8.35 -2.25
CA LEU A 58 0.37 7.12 -2.28
C LEU A 58 -0.86 7.27 -3.17
N THR A 59 -1.55 8.42 -3.14
CA THR A 59 -2.66 8.70 -4.05
C THR A 59 -2.20 8.71 -5.51
N LEU A 60 -1.07 9.33 -5.80
CA LEU A 60 -0.50 9.36 -7.15
C LEU A 60 -0.18 7.93 -7.63
N TRP A 61 0.49 7.13 -6.81
CA TRP A 61 0.81 5.74 -7.16
C TRP A 61 -0.44 4.86 -7.25
N PHE A 62 -1.43 5.06 -6.39
CA PHE A 62 -2.70 4.34 -6.50
C PHE A 62 -3.43 4.68 -7.80
N SER A 63 -3.45 5.95 -8.21
CA SER A 63 -4.13 6.41 -9.43
C SER A 63 -3.37 6.02 -10.70
N ARG A 64 -2.05 6.24 -10.72
CA ARG A 64 -1.16 6.04 -11.87
C ARG A 64 -0.58 4.62 -11.95
N GLY A 65 -0.70 3.85 -10.87
CA GLY A 65 -0.18 2.49 -10.63
C GLY A 65 1.33 2.39 -10.61
N ALA A 66 1.83 1.15 -10.63
CA ALA A 66 3.26 0.81 -10.56
C ALA A 66 4.11 1.44 -11.69
N ALA A 67 3.46 1.91 -12.77
CA ALA A 67 4.09 2.69 -13.85
C ALA A 67 4.55 4.09 -13.41
N ALA A 68 4.18 4.56 -12.21
CA ALA A 68 4.86 5.70 -11.61
C ALA A 68 6.33 5.34 -11.39
N ALA A 69 7.24 5.95 -12.17
CA ALA A 69 8.68 5.68 -12.19
C ALA A 69 9.41 5.75 -10.83
N ASP A 70 8.72 6.15 -9.76
CA ASP A 70 9.24 6.30 -8.41
C ASP A 70 8.77 5.18 -7.45
N ALA A 71 7.87 4.28 -7.88
CA ALA A 71 7.37 3.20 -7.02
C ALA A 71 8.47 2.18 -6.70
N GLY A 72 9.34 1.84 -7.65
CA GLY A 72 10.49 0.95 -7.42
C GLY A 72 10.11 -0.36 -6.71
N GLU A 73 10.64 -0.56 -5.50
CA GLU A 73 10.32 -1.69 -4.62
C GLU A 73 8.87 -1.76 -4.12
N PHE A 74 8.14 -0.64 -4.17
CA PHE A 74 6.73 -0.57 -3.79
C PHE A 74 5.78 -0.92 -4.94
N ALA A 75 6.29 -1.10 -6.15
CA ALA A 75 5.48 -1.43 -7.34
C ALA A 75 4.57 -2.64 -7.10
N GLU A 76 5.10 -3.71 -6.50
CA GLU A 76 4.34 -4.93 -6.20
C GLU A 76 3.22 -4.66 -5.18
N VAL A 77 3.50 -3.85 -4.15
CA VAL A 77 2.50 -3.50 -3.12
C VAL A 77 1.40 -2.61 -3.71
N ILE A 78 1.75 -1.67 -4.59
CA ILE A 78 0.79 -0.80 -5.27
C ILE A 78 -0.08 -1.58 -6.25
N ASP A 79 0.51 -2.52 -7.01
CA ASP A 79 -0.25 -3.41 -7.88
C ASP A 79 -1.19 -4.30 -7.08
N ALA A 80 -0.71 -4.91 -5.99
CA ALA A 80 -1.51 -5.70 -5.07
C ALA A 80 -2.65 -4.88 -4.44
N LEU A 81 -2.40 -3.62 -4.09
CA LEU A 81 -3.41 -2.68 -3.57
C LEU A 81 -4.49 -2.43 -4.62
N ARG A 82 -4.10 -2.07 -5.84
CA ARG A 82 -5.04 -1.84 -6.95
C ARG A 82 -5.86 -3.09 -7.28
N ALA A 83 -5.22 -4.25 -7.36
CA ALA A 83 -5.87 -5.54 -7.59
C ALA A 83 -6.88 -5.87 -6.48
N HIS A 84 -6.56 -5.58 -5.21
CA HIS A 84 -7.48 -5.77 -4.09
C HIS A 84 -8.72 -4.87 -4.19
N HIS A 85 -8.56 -3.65 -4.73
CA HIS A 85 -9.66 -2.71 -4.96
C HIS A 85 -10.37 -2.91 -6.30
N GLY A 86 -10.03 -3.96 -7.06
CA GLY A 86 -10.66 -4.28 -8.35
C GLY A 86 -10.28 -3.33 -9.49
N LEU A 87 -9.21 -2.54 -9.33
CA LEU A 87 -8.69 -1.69 -10.39
C LEU A 87 -7.85 -2.53 -11.35
N PRO A 88 -8.04 -2.40 -12.68
CA PRO A 88 -7.20 -3.08 -13.64
C PRO A 88 -5.74 -2.59 -13.51
N PRO A 89 -4.77 -3.48 -13.82
CA PRO A 89 -3.39 -3.04 -13.98
C PRO A 89 -3.38 -1.89 -14.99
N VAL A 90 -2.61 -0.85 -14.69
CA VAL A 90 -2.53 0.34 -15.56
C VAL A 90 -2.16 -0.14 -16.96
N PRO A 91 -2.91 0.21 -18.02
CA PRO A 91 -2.43 -0.06 -19.37
C PRO A 91 -1.09 0.66 -19.54
N GLU A 92 -0.05 -0.06 -19.97
CA GLU A 92 1.32 0.42 -20.20
C GLU A 92 1.44 1.47 -21.34
N GLY A 93 0.48 2.40 -21.48
CA GLY A 93 0.36 3.19 -22.71
C GLY A 93 -0.42 4.49 -22.62
N VAL A 94 -0.45 5.18 -21.48
CA VAL A 94 -0.98 6.57 -21.42
C VAL A 94 0.13 7.54 -20.99
N GLU A 95 1.21 7.55 -21.76
CA GLU A 95 2.00 8.75 -21.95
C GLU A 95 1.21 9.66 -22.92
N SER A 96 0.21 10.37 -22.41
CA SER A 96 -0.47 11.40 -23.19
C SER A 96 0.37 12.67 -23.16
N GLN A 97 1.13 12.84 -24.25
CA GLN A 97 1.47 14.06 -25.00
C GLN A 97 1.11 15.41 -24.37
#